data_AF-A0AAD6R192-F1
#
_entry.id   AF-A0AAD6R192-F1
#
_cell.length_a   1.000
_cell.length_b   1.000
_cell.length_c   1.000
_cell.angle_alpha   90.00
_cell.angle_beta   90.00
_cell.angle_gamma   90.00
#
_symmetry.space_group_name_H-M   'P 1'
#
loop_
_entity.id
_entity.type
_entity.pdbx_description
1 polymer ?
#
loop_
_entity_poly.entity_id
_entity_poly.type
_entity_poly.pdbx_seq_one_letter_code
_entity_poly.pdbx_strand_id
1 'polypeptide(L)'
;MSLDKYFKRKSLEDEESIKASSHVTQSSSKKSHIKINPDTLLADPGLRRPIYEYHINDKDAIQRAYLQKGLCQPSHYDFPQKQFGNISILRRFNPTWFGAYPTLLEYSIAKDAAFCLHCYLF
;
A
#
# COMPACT_ATOMS: atom_id res chain seq x y z
N MET A 1 7.43 -38.87 17.57
CA MET A 1 7.23 -37.64 18.37
C MET A 1 5.90 -37.03 17.93
N SER A 2 4.85 -37.16 18.74
CA SER A 2 3.49 -36.71 18.39
C SER A 2 3.31 -35.22 18.72
N LEU A 3 2.70 -34.47 17.81
CA LEU A 3 2.54 -33.00 17.89
C LEU A 3 1.35 -32.55 18.77
N ASP A 4 0.73 -33.48 19.50
CA ASP A 4 -0.43 -33.20 20.37
C ASP A 4 -0.10 -32.29 21.56
N LYS A 5 1.18 -31.99 21.81
CA LYS A 5 1.62 -31.12 22.91
C LYS A 5 1.32 -29.64 22.67
N TYR A 6 1.04 -29.21 21.44
CA TYR A 6 0.95 -27.80 21.09
C TYR A 6 -0.46 -27.25 20.93
N PHE A 7 -1.51 -28.07 21.03
CA PHE A 7 -2.88 -27.62 20.85
C PHE A 7 -3.72 -27.77 22.12
N LYS A 8 -3.70 -26.74 22.99
CA LYS A 8 -4.56 -26.69 24.18
C LYS A 8 -5.85 -25.93 23.83
N ARG A 9 -6.98 -26.64 23.73
CA ARG A 9 -8.31 -25.99 23.64
C ARG A 9 -8.61 -25.33 24.99
N LYS A 10 -8.97 -24.05 24.96
CA LYS A 10 -9.35 -23.26 26.14
C LYS A 10 -10.84 -23.54 26.44
N SER A 11 -11.14 -24.13 27.59
CA SER A 11 -12.50 -24.24 28.14
C SER A 11 -12.91 -22.93 28.82
N LEU A 12 -14.19 -22.61 28.74
CA LEU A 12 -14.81 -21.36 29.18
C LEU A 12 -15.16 -21.40 30.68
N GLU A 13 -14.20 -21.44 31.61
CA GLU A 13 -14.53 -21.39 33.05
C GLU A 13 -13.57 -20.58 33.94
N ASP A 14 -12.60 -19.82 33.40
CA ASP A 14 -11.70 -19.00 34.23
C ASP A 14 -11.88 -17.50 33.93
N GLU A 15 -12.93 -16.93 34.51
CA GLU A 15 -13.17 -15.50 34.72
C GLU A 15 -12.28 -14.94 35.85
N GLU A 16 -12.05 -13.62 35.80
CA GLU A 16 -11.68 -12.75 36.92
C GLU A 16 -10.33 -12.91 37.67
N SER A 17 -9.33 -12.16 37.18
CA SER A 17 -8.51 -11.14 37.89
C SER A 17 -7.17 -10.99 37.16
N ILE A 18 -6.75 -9.82 36.69
CA ILE A 18 -6.23 -8.69 37.45
C ILE A 18 -6.30 -7.43 36.55
N LYS A 19 -6.83 -6.32 37.10
CA LYS A 19 -6.75 -4.96 36.54
C LYS A 19 -5.34 -4.38 36.75
N ALA A 20 -4.73 -3.76 35.73
CA ALA A 20 -3.97 -2.51 35.84
C ALA A 20 -3.51 -1.97 34.46
N SER A 21 -4.12 -0.85 34.05
CA SER A 21 -3.56 0.31 33.33
C SER A 21 -2.48 0.11 32.25
N SER A 22 -2.83 0.40 30.99
CA SER A 22 -2.44 1.67 30.36
C SER A 22 -3.05 1.80 28.95
N HIS A 23 -3.52 3.01 28.68
CA HIS A 23 -4.13 3.50 27.46
C HIS A 23 -3.45 3.02 26.17
N VAL A 24 -4.17 2.26 25.34
CA VAL A 24 -4.17 2.52 23.90
C VAL A 24 -5.57 2.96 23.57
N THR A 25 -5.72 4.28 23.41
CA THR A 25 -6.90 4.90 22.82
C THR A 25 -6.98 4.40 21.37
N GLN A 26 -7.55 3.21 21.17
CA GLN A 26 -8.18 2.87 19.91
C GLN A 26 -9.36 3.81 19.79
N SER A 27 -9.11 4.97 19.18
CA SER A 27 -10.15 5.76 18.55
C SER A 27 -10.72 4.90 17.43
N SER A 28 -11.60 3.97 17.82
CA SER A 28 -12.49 3.26 16.92
C SER A 28 -13.53 4.28 16.47
N SER A 29 -13.10 5.17 15.60
CA SER A 29 -14.03 5.84 14.70
C SER A 29 -14.65 4.72 13.90
N LYS A 30 -15.93 4.41 14.20
CA LYS A 30 -16.79 3.50 13.45
C LYS A 30 -16.84 3.97 11.98
N LYS A 31 -15.80 3.71 11.20
CA LYS A 31 -15.86 3.74 9.76
C LYS A 31 -16.72 2.54 9.41
N SER A 32 -17.98 2.77 9.09
CA SER A 32 -18.81 1.81 8.37
C SER A 32 -17.92 1.10 7.35
N HIS A 33 -17.88 -0.24 7.40
CA HIS A 33 -17.06 -1.03 6.50
C HIS A 33 -17.54 -0.81 5.06
N ILE A 34 -17.00 0.21 4.40
CA ILE A 34 -17.26 0.46 2.98
C ILE A 34 -16.42 -0.57 2.25
N LYS A 35 -17.08 -1.62 1.76
CA LYS A 35 -16.45 -2.62 0.90
C LYS A 35 -15.91 -1.90 -0.34
N ILE A 36 -14.60 -1.95 -0.53
CA ILE A 36 -13.95 -1.27 -1.65
C ILE A 36 -14.07 -2.16 -2.90
N ASN A 37 -14.57 -1.58 -3.99
CA ASN A 37 -14.58 -2.26 -5.28
C ASN A 37 -13.18 -2.18 -5.93
N PRO A 38 -12.47 -3.30 -6.14
CA PRO A 38 -11.14 -3.30 -6.75
C PRO A 38 -11.11 -2.67 -8.16
N ASP A 39 -12.21 -2.72 -8.90
CA ASP A 39 -12.27 -2.15 -10.25
C ASP A 39 -12.13 -0.62 -10.24
N THR A 40 -12.61 0.01 -9.16
CA THR A 40 -12.60 1.47 -8.97
C THR A 40 -11.27 2.02 -8.45
N LEU A 41 -10.27 1.15 -8.20
CA LEU A 41 -8.96 1.58 -7.72
C LEU A 41 -8.21 2.41 -8.78
N LEU A 42 -7.69 3.55 -8.33
CA LEU A 42 -6.93 4.48 -9.16
C LEU A 42 -5.60 3.86 -9.60
N ALA A 43 -5.34 3.89 -10.89
CA ALA A 43 -4.10 3.35 -11.46
C ALA A 43 -2.87 4.21 -11.14
N ASP A 44 -3.03 5.54 -11.11
CA ASP A 44 -1.92 6.47 -10.84
C ASP A 44 -1.40 6.28 -9.39
N PRO A 45 -0.12 5.92 -9.19
CA PRO A 45 0.42 5.58 -7.88
C PRO A 45 0.41 6.76 -6.90
N GLY A 46 0.53 7.99 -7.41
CA GLY A 46 0.50 9.21 -6.60
C GLY A 46 -0.89 9.59 -6.10
N LEU A 47 -1.94 8.90 -6.57
CA LEU A 47 -3.33 9.07 -6.14
C LEU A 47 -3.86 7.89 -5.31
N ARG A 48 -3.08 6.81 -5.17
CA ARG A 48 -3.50 5.64 -4.38
C ARG A 48 -3.53 5.98 -2.90
N ARG A 49 -4.57 5.51 -2.21
CA ARG A 49 -4.59 5.51 -0.75
C ARG A 49 -3.52 4.54 -0.23
N PRO A 50 -2.74 4.88 0.81
CA PRO A 50 -1.78 3.96 1.42
C PRO A 50 -2.44 2.66 1.88
N ILE A 51 -1.73 1.52 1.73
CA ILE A 51 -2.32 0.20 2.00
C ILE A 51 -2.78 0.05 3.46
N TYR A 52 -2.06 0.65 4.39
CA TYR A 52 -2.39 0.55 5.81
C TYR A 52 -3.72 1.22 6.18
N GLU A 53 -4.22 2.16 5.37
CA GLU A 53 -5.50 2.84 5.60
C GLU A 53 -6.72 2.01 5.19
N TYR A 54 -6.53 0.97 4.40
CA TYR A 54 -7.60 0.04 4.06
C TYR A 54 -7.94 -0.86 5.24
N HIS A 55 -9.18 -1.35 5.26
CA HIS A 55 -9.62 -2.31 6.25
C HIS A 55 -8.84 -3.64 6.09
N ILE A 56 -8.51 -4.30 7.21
CA ILE A 56 -7.65 -5.50 7.22
C ILE A 56 -8.20 -6.60 6.29
N ASN A 57 -9.52 -6.76 6.24
CA ASN A 57 -10.17 -7.77 5.39
C ASN A 57 -10.11 -7.45 3.88
N ASP A 58 -9.86 -6.20 3.50
CA ASP A 58 -9.84 -5.75 2.11
C ASP A 58 -8.41 -5.63 1.54
N LYS A 59 -7.38 -5.57 2.41
CA LYS A 59 -5.98 -5.32 2.00
C LYS A 59 -5.48 -6.32 0.96
N ASP A 60 -5.69 -7.61 1.19
CA ASP A 60 -5.25 -8.68 0.28
C ASP A 60 -5.97 -8.60 -1.08
N ALA A 61 -7.27 -8.32 -1.08
CA ALA A 61 -8.02 -8.12 -2.32
C ALA A 61 -7.50 -6.90 -3.11
N ILE A 62 -7.17 -5.81 -2.43
CA ILE A 62 -6.61 -4.60 -3.05
C ILE A 62 -5.19 -4.85 -3.58
N GLN A 63 -4.34 -5.54 -2.81
CA GLN A 63 -3.00 -5.91 -3.27
C GLN A 63 -3.06 -6.76 -4.54
N ARG A 64 -3.93 -7.79 -4.55
CA ARG A 64 -4.16 -8.63 -5.74
C ARG A 64 -4.67 -7.83 -6.93
N ALA A 65 -5.57 -6.88 -6.72
CA ALA A 65 -6.08 -6.03 -7.78
C ALA A 65 -4.98 -5.15 -8.41
N TYR A 66 -4.09 -4.55 -7.62
CA TYR A 66 -2.96 -3.78 -8.16
C TYR A 66 -1.95 -4.66 -8.90
N LEU A 67 -1.65 -5.86 -8.39
CA LEU A 67 -0.80 -6.82 -9.10
C LEU A 67 -1.40 -7.22 -10.45
N GLN A 68 -2.72 -7.41 -10.53
CA GLN A 68 -3.42 -7.72 -11.78
C GLN A 68 -3.47 -6.53 -12.76
N LYS A 69 -3.64 -5.29 -12.26
CA LYS A 69 -3.62 -4.08 -13.09
C LYS A 69 -2.23 -3.82 -13.71
N GLY A 70 -1.16 -4.28 -13.04
CA GLY A 70 0.21 -4.07 -13.48
C GLY A 70 0.74 -2.68 -13.15
N LEU A 71 1.96 -2.39 -13.62
CA LEU A 71 2.65 -1.14 -13.32
C LEU A 71 2.08 0.03 -14.10
N CYS A 72 2.01 1.19 -13.43
CA CYS A 72 1.74 2.46 -14.09
C CYS A 72 3.01 2.98 -14.78
N GLN A 73 3.23 2.55 -16.02
CA GLN A 73 4.34 3.01 -16.88
C GLN A 73 3.76 3.68 -18.14
N PRO A 74 3.59 5.03 -18.13
CA PRO A 74 3.06 5.75 -19.28
C PRO A 74 3.96 5.59 -20.50
N SER A 75 3.40 5.07 -21.59
CA SER A 75 4.06 5.05 -22.90
C SER A 75 3.82 6.38 -23.62
N HIS A 76 4.82 6.88 -24.34
CA HIS A 76 4.73 8.14 -25.11
C HIS A 76 4.28 9.36 -24.30
N TYR A 77 4.67 9.44 -23.01
CA TYR A 77 4.39 10.60 -22.17
C TYR A 77 5.56 11.60 -22.19
N ASP A 78 5.24 12.88 -22.39
CA ASP A 78 6.22 13.95 -22.30
C ASP A 78 6.48 14.32 -20.84
N PHE A 79 7.51 13.70 -20.26
CA PHE A 79 7.91 13.95 -18.89
C PHE A 79 8.32 15.42 -18.70
N PRO A 80 7.64 16.17 -17.81
CA PRO A 80 7.90 17.58 -17.62
C PRO A 80 9.31 17.80 -17.07
N GLN A 81 9.89 18.94 -17.44
CA GLN A 81 11.19 19.38 -16.96
C GLN A 81 10.99 20.36 -15.80
N LYS A 82 11.72 20.14 -14.71
CA LYS A 82 11.70 21.00 -13.52
C LYS A 82 13.10 21.41 -13.12
N GLN A 83 13.24 22.63 -12.63
CA GLN A 83 14.45 23.08 -11.97
C GLN A 83 14.53 22.43 -10.59
N PHE A 84 15.68 21.84 -10.27
CA PHE A 84 15.93 21.25 -8.95
C PHE A 84 16.96 22.08 -8.19
N GLY A 85 16.53 22.69 -7.09
CA GLY A 85 17.38 23.54 -6.25
C GLY A 85 17.87 24.80 -6.97
N ASN A 86 19.08 25.24 -6.62
CA ASN A 86 19.77 26.39 -7.22
C ASN A 86 20.52 26.04 -8.52
N ILE A 87 20.35 24.84 -9.05
CA ILE A 87 21.00 24.39 -10.28
C ILE A 87 20.18 24.91 -11.48
N SER A 88 20.83 25.56 -12.44
CA SER A 88 20.19 26.10 -13.67
C SER A 88 19.78 25.03 -14.68
N ILE A 89 20.28 23.81 -14.53
CA ILE A 89 19.97 22.67 -15.39
C ILE A 89 18.60 22.09 -15.01
N LEU A 90 17.70 22.03 -15.98
CA LEU A 90 16.41 21.36 -15.84
C LEU A 90 16.58 19.84 -15.85
N ARG A 91 15.84 19.15 -14.97
CA ARG A 91 15.80 17.70 -14.88
C ARG A 91 14.40 17.19 -15.18
N ARG A 92 14.32 15.97 -15.73
CA ARG A 92 13.07 15.24 -15.95
C ARG A 92 13.26 13.78 -15.55
N PHE A 93 12.16 13.07 -15.37
CA PHE A 93 12.17 11.62 -15.28
C PHE A 93 12.79 11.01 -16.55
N ASN A 94 13.58 9.95 -16.38
CA ASN A 94 14.20 9.25 -17.50
C ASN A 94 13.40 7.96 -17.81
N PRO A 95 12.67 7.90 -18.93
CA PRO A 95 11.88 6.71 -19.27
C PRO A 95 12.71 5.45 -19.49
N THR A 96 14.03 5.56 -19.74
CA THR A 96 14.87 4.36 -19.85
C THR A 96 14.95 3.58 -18.54
N TRP A 97 14.64 4.21 -17.39
CA TRP A 97 14.56 3.52 -16.10
C TRP A 97 13.44 2.48 -16.03
N PHE A 98 12.38 2.58 -16.85
CA PHE A 98 11.39 1.52 -16.95
C PHE A 98 12.00 0.21 -17.45
N GLY A 99 12.97 0.28 -18.38
CA GLY A 99 13.72 -0.89 -18.84
C GLY A 99 14.67 -1.46 -17.78
N ALA A 100 15.24 -0.60 -16.92
CA ALA A 100 16.10 -1.03 -15.83
C ALA A 100 15.33 -1.66 -14.65
N TYR A 101 14.09 -1.22 -14.43
CA TYR A 101 13.24 -1.64 -13.30
C TYR A 101 11.82 -2.03 -13.74
N PRO A 102 11.69 -3.05 -14.62
CA PRO A 102 10.45 -3.35 -15.32
C PRO A 102 9.34 -3.93 -14.45
N THR A 103 9.65 -4.35 -13.21
CA THR A 103 8.68 -4.96 -12.28
C THR A 103 8.38 -4.10 -11.05
N LEU A 104 9.10 -2.98 -10.88
CA LEU A 104 9.04 -2.17 -9.67
C LEU A 104 8.66 -0.71 -9.92
N LEU A 105 9.22 -0.11 -10.97
CA LEU A 105 9.16 1.33 -11.17
C LEU A 105 7.83 1.74 -11.81
N GLU A 106 7.12 2.63 -11.13
CA GLU A 106 5.93 3.30 -11.62
C GLU A 106 6.18 4.80 -11.70
N TYR A 107 5.38 5.50 -12.49
CA TYR A 107 5.41 6.95 -12.56
C TYR A 107 3.99 7.53 -12.39
N SER A 108 3.86 8.50 -11.50
CA SER A 108 2.63 9.28 -11.33
C SER A 108 2.68 10.50 -12.24
N ILE A 109 1.72 10.59 -13.15
CA ILE A 109 1.50 11.81 -13.96
C ILE A 109 1.01 12.92 -13.04
N ALA A 110 0.08 12.59 -12.12
CA ALA A 110 -0.54 13.57 -11.24
C ALA A 110 0.46 14.25 -10.29
N LYS A 111 1.52 13.54 -9.88
CA LYS A 111 2.56 14.06 -8.98
C LYS A 111 3.86 14.42 -9.69
N ASP A 112 4.04 14.02 -10.94
CA ASP A 112 5.32 14.05 -11.65
C ASP A 112 6.45 13.48 -10.78
N ALA A 113 6.29 12.22 -10.40
CA ALA A 113 7.21 11.53 -9.50
C ALA A 113 7.22 10.03 -9.75
N ALA A 114 8.37 9.41 -9.48
CA ALA A 114 8.57 7.97 -9.53
C ALA A 114 8.10 7.30 -8.23
N PHE A 115 7.51 6.11 -8.35
CA PHE A 115 7.02 5.28 -7.26
C PHE A 115 7.50 3.83 -7.43
N CYS A 116 7.37 3.04 -6.37
CA CYS A 116 7.72 1.63 -6.34
C CYS A 116 6.46 0.80 -6.01
N LEU A 117 5.98 -0.01 -6.96
CA LEU A 117 4.77 -0.82 -6.74
C LEU A 117 4.98 -1.81 -5.59
N HIS A 118 6.10 -2.53 -5.58
CA HIS A 118 6.38 -3.52 -4.54
C HIS A 118 6.44 -2.89 -3.14
N CYS A 119 7.05 -1.70 -3.01
CA CYS A 119 7.15 -0.95 -1.77
C CYS A 119 5.81 -0.34 -1.30
N TYR A 120 4.89 -0.11 -2.23
CA TYR A 120 3.52 0.26 -1.90
C TYR A 120 2.73 -0.94 -1.40
N LEU A 121 2.97 -2.12 -1.99
CA LEU A 121 2.27 -3.36 -1.69
C LEU A 121 2.69 -3.98 -0.34
N PHE A 122 3.97 -3.88 0.04
CA PHE A 122 4.59 -4.56 1.19
C PHE A 122 5.51 -3.63 1.97
#